data_AF-A0A9E0VA42-F1
#
_entry.id   AF-A0A9E0VA42-F1
#
_cell.length_a   1.000
_cell.length_b   1.000
_cell.length_c   1.000
_cell.angle_alpha   90.00
_cell.angle_beta   90.00
_cell.angle_gamma   90.00
#
_symmetry.space_group_name_H-M   'P 1'
#
loop_
_entity.id
_entity.type
_entity.pdbx_description
1 polymer ?
#
loop_
_entity_poly.entity_id
_entity_poly.type
_entity_poly.pdbx_seq_one_letter_code
_entity_poly.pdbx_strand_id
1 'polypeptide(L)' 'MKAADIVLMGNSLEKILTAFDLSKKTWRVVRQNLFWAFFYNTLGMSLAVTGVLNPIMAAGAMLLSSLSVIGNSMRLNKK' A
#
# COMPACT_ATOMS: atom_id res chain seq x y z
N MET A 1 -27.43 -17.73 -3.22
CA MET A 1 -26.33 -18.36 -2.46
C MET A 1 -25.12 -17.43 -2.55
N LYS A 2 -24.59 -16.94 -1.42
CA LYS A 2 -23.30 -16.23 -1.42
C LYS A 2 -22.20 -17.29 -1.43
N ALA A 3 -21.42 -17.33 -2.51
CA ALA A 3 -20.22 -18.15 -2.54
C ALA A 3 -19.22 -17.66 -1.47
N ALA A 4 -18.30 -18.53 -1.06
CA ALA A 4 -17.25 -18.18 -0.09
C ALA A 4 -16.36 -17.05 -0.63
N ASP A 5 -15.93 -16.12 0.25
CA ASP A 5 -15.05 -14.99 -0.11
C ASP A 5 -13.65 -15.45 -0.56
N ILE A 6 -13.25 -16.66 -0.18
CA ILE A 6 -11.99 -17.30 -0.57
C ILE A 6 -12.27 -18.75 -0.95
N VAL A 7 -11.85 -19.16 -2.15
CA VAL A 7 -11.94 -20.54 -2.62
C VAL A 7 -10.54 -21.10 -2.79
N LEU A 8 -10.25 -22.20 -2.08
CA LEU A 8 -8.99 -22.92 -2.19
C LEU A 8 -9.07 -23.90 -3.35
N MET A 9 -8.26 -23.69 -4.38
CA MET A 9 -8.20 -24.64 -5.50
C MET A 9 -7.25 -25.81 -5.14
N GLY A 10 -7.73 -27.04 -5.23
CA GLY A 10 -6.94 -28.27 -5.01
C GLY A 10 -7.07 -28.87 -3.60
N ASN A 11 -6.51 -30.08 -3.42
CA ASN A 11 -6.79 -30.95 -2.26
C ASN A 11 -5.89 -30.74 -1.01
N SER A 12 -5.08 -29.68 -0.94
CA SER A 12 -4.16 -29.46 0.19
C SER A 12 -4.66 -28.37 1.14
N LEU A 13 -4.84 -28.73 2.42
CA LEU A 13 -5.15 -27.78 3.50
C LEU A 13 -3.99 -26.82 3.81
N GLU A 14 -2.75 -27.14 3.43
CA GLU A 14 -1.59 -26.26 3.67
C GLU A 14 -1.74 -24.90 2.98
N LYS A 15 -2.55 -24.82 1.91
CA LYS A 15 -2.86 -23.55 1.22
C LYS A 15 -3.53 -22.52 2.12
N ILE A 16 -4.19 -22.95 3.19
CA ILE A 16 -4.75 -22.07 4.22
C ILE A 16 -3.63 -21.30 4.92
N LEU A 17 -2.54 -21.97 5.29
CA LEU A 17 -1.39 -21.34 5.95
C LEU A 17 -0.74 -20.31 5.02
N THR A 18 -0.57 -20.66 3.75
CA THR A 18 -0.06 -19.74 2.73
C THR A 18 -0.95 -18.50 2.57
N ALA A 19 -2.28 -18.67 2.58
CA ALA A 19 -3.22 -17.56 2.51
C ALA A 19 -3.11 -16.63 3.73
N PHE A 20 -2.97 -17.17 4.94
CA PHE A 20 -2.75 -16.37 6.15
C PHE A 20 -1.42 -15.61 6.11
N ASP A 21 -0.34 -16.26 5.67
CA ASP A 21 0.96 -15.61 5.55
C ASP A 21 0.97 -14.51 4.49
N LEU A 22 0.31 -14.74 3.37
CA LEU A 22 0.12 -13.73 2.35
C LEU A 22 -0.67 -12.54 2.92
N SER A 23 -1.80 -12.80 3.58
CA SER A 23 -2.63 -11.76 4.22
C SER A 23 -1.83 -10.89 5.18
N LYS A 24 -1.02 -11.51 6.07
CA LYS A 24 -0.14 -10.76 7.00
C LYS A 24 0.87 -9.88 6.27
N LYS A 25 1.49 -10.39 5.21
CA LYS A 25 2.44 -9.63 4.38
C LYS A 25 1.75 -8.48 3.66
N THR A 26 0.56 -8.72 3.07
CA THR A 26 -0.27 -7.67 2.45
C THR A 26 -0.60 -6.58 3.45
N TRP A 27 -1.06 -6.93 4.65
CA TRP A 27 -1.38 -5.95 5.68
C TRP A 27 -0.16 -5.11 6.10
N ARG A 28 1.03 -5.72 6.15
CA ARG A 28 2.25 -4.95 6.42
C ARG A 28 2.51 -3.89 5.35
N VAL A 29 2.35 -4.24 4.07
CA VAL A 29 2.50 -3.31 2.95
C VAL A 29 1.43 -2.22 2.99
N VAL A 30 0.16 -2.57 3.22
CA VAL A 30 -0.94 -1.60 3.32
C VAL A 30 -0.66 -0.57 4.42
N ARG A 31 -0.21 -1.00 5.62
CA ARG A 31 0.15 -0.06 6.70
C ARG A 31 1.29 0.87 6.31
N GLN A 32 2.30 0.38 5.61
CA GLN A 32 3.41 1.21 5.13
C GLN A 32 2.94 2.23 4.09
N ASN A 33 2.08 1.80 3.15
CA ASN A 33 1.53 2.69 2.12
C ASN A 33 0.66 3.78 2.74
N LEU A 34 -0.18 3.43 3.72
CA LEU A 34 -1.00 4.40 4.45
C LEU A 34 -0.13 5.38 5.24
N PHE A 35 0.91 4.90 5.93
CA PHE A 35 1.85 5.77 6.65
C PHE A 35 2.47 6.82 5.73
N TRP A 36 3.00 6.40 4.58
CA TRP A 36 3.58 7.32 3.59
C TRP A 36 2.52 8.28 3.04
N ALA A 37 1.34 7.80 2.69
CA ALA A 37 0.25 8.65 2.21
C ALA A 37 -0.09 9.76 3.22
N PHE A 38 -0.26 9.44 4.50
CA PHE A 38 -0.51 10.44 5.54
C PHE A 38 0.66 11.39 5.74
N PHE A 39 1.90 10.89 5.71
CA PHE A 39 3.10 11.71 5.85
C PHE A 39 3.19 12.78 4.75
N TYR A 40 3.07 12.39 3.48
CA TYR A 40 3.12 13.32 2.36
C TYR A 40 1.95 14.32 2.38
N ASN A 41 0.73 13.88 2.69
CA ASN A 41 -0.42 14.78 2.78
C ASN A 41 -0.26 15.79 3.93
N THR A 42 0.21 15.36 5.10
CA THR A 42 0.41 16.24 6.27
C THR A 42 1.50 17.26 5.98
N LEU A 43 2.63 16.84 5.40
CA LEU A 43 3.70 17.75 4.98
C LEU A 43 3.21 18.73 3.90
N GLY A 44 2.51 18.24 2.88
CA GLY A 44 1.94 19.08 1.83
C GLY A 44 1.00 20.15 2.38
N MET A 45 0.12 19.78 3.32
CA MET A 45 -0.79 20.72 3.96
C MET A 45 -0.05 21.76 4.80
N SER A 46 0.92 21.34 5.63
CA SER A 46 1.71 22.27 6.44
C SER A 46 2.50 23.28 5.59
N LEU A 47 3.12 22.82 4.50
CA LEU A 47 3.87 23.67 3.59
C LEU A 47 2.95 24.61 2.78
N ALA A 48 1.75 24.14 2.40
CA ALA A 48 0.74 24.98 1.75
C ALA A 48 0.27 26.12 2.67
N VAL A 49 0.04 25.83 3.96
CA VAL A 49 -0.34 26.84 4.95
C VAL A 49 0.76 27.89 5.15
N THR A 50 2.04 27.50 5.08
CA THR A 50 3.16 28.45 5.16
C THR A 50 3.39 29.27 3.89
N GLY A 51 2.68 28.98 2.79
CA GLY A 51 2.76 29.75 1.54
C GLY A 51 4.02 29.50 0.69
N VAL A 52 4.88 28.56 1.08
CA VAL A 52 6.19 28.30 0.43
C VAL A 52 6.11 27.20 -0.64
N LEU A 53 4.98 26.49 -0.73
CA LEU A 53 4.86 25.32 -1.61
C LEU A 53 4.35 25.70 -3.01
N ASN A 54 5.23 25.56 -4.00
CA ASN A 54 4.85 25.62 -5.41
C ASN A 54 4.06 24.35 -5.78
N PRO A 55 2.85 24.46 -6.38
CA PRO A 55 1.99 23.32 -6.76
C PRO A 55 2.70 22.21 -7.56
N ILE A 56 3.71 22.59 -8.35
CA ILE A 56 4.50 21.65 -9.18
C ILE A 56 5.36 20.72 -8.32
N MET A 57 5.94 21.23 -7.23
CA MET A 57 6.72 20.43 -6.27
C MET A 57 5.82 19.47 -5.49
N ALA A 58 4.61 19.91 -5.13
CA ALA A 58 3.61 19.06 -4.48
C ALA A 58 3.20 17.88 -5.39
N ALA A 59 2.98 18.15 -6.69
CA ALA A 59 2.68 17.14 -7.68
C ALA A 59 3.83 16.13 -7.89
N GLY A 60 5.09 16.62 -7.90
CA GLY A 60 6.28 15.76 -7.97
C GLY A 60 6.41 14.82 -6.77
N ALA A 61 6.17 15.32 -5.55
CA ALA A 61 6.16 14.50 -4.34
C ALA A 61 5.03 13.45 -4.36
N MET A 62 3.85 13.80 -4.88
CA MET A 62 2.70 12.90 -5.01
C MET A 62 2.98 11.74 -6.00
N LEU A 63 3.67 12.04 -7.11
CA LEU A 63 4.13 11.03 -8.07
C LEU A 63 5.19 10.09 -7.45
N LEU A 64 6.18 10.62 -6.74
CA LEU A 64 7.20 9.82 -6.06
C LEU A 64 6.61 8.93 -4.95
N SER A 65 5.62 9.44 -4.21
CA SER A 65 4.88 8.66 -3.20
C SER A 65 4.18 7.47 -3.84
N SER A 66 3.51 7.69 -4.98
CA SER A 66 2.81 6.62 -5.70
C SER A 66 3.78 5.54 -6.21
N LEU A 67 4.93 5.94 -6.76
CA LEU A 67 5.97 5.01 -7.20
C LEU A 67 6.58 4.22 -6.03
N SER A 68 6.77 4.85 -4.87
CA SER A 68 7.25 4.19 -3.65
C SER A 68 6.24 3.14 -3.15
N VAL A 69 4.96 3.47 -3.13
CA VAL A 69 3.85 2.59 -2.75
C VAL A 69 3.71 1.40 -3.71
N ILE A 70 3.76 1.65 -5.01
CA ILE A 70 3.70 0.62 -6.06
C ILE A 70 4.94 -0.28 -5.97
N GLY A 71 6.13 0.29 -5.86
CA GLY A 71 7.39 -0.43 -5.68
C GLY A 71 7.39 -1.34 -4.44
N ASN A 72 6.89 -0.83 -3.32
CA ASN A 72 6.77 -1.61 -2.09
C ASN A 72 5.74 -2.75 -2.22
N SER A 73 4.65 -2.50 -2.93
CA SER A 73 3.62 -3.52 -3.20
C SER A 73 4.12 -4.63 -4.13
N MET A 74 4.99 -4.33 -5.10
CA MET A 74 5.62 -5.35 -5.95
C MET A 74 6.55 -6.30 -5.18
N ARG A 75 7.09 -5.90 -4.01
CA ARG A 75 7.90 -6.80 -3.17
C ARG A 75 7.07 -7.97 -2.62
N LEU A 76 5.75 -7.82 -2.57
CA LEU A 76 4.83 -8.89 -2.19
C LEU A 76 4.72 -9.98 -3.26
N ASN A 77 4.92 -9.63 -4.55
CA ASN A 77 4.76 -10.53 -5.70
C ASN A 77 6.06 -11.25 -6.10
N LYS A 78 7.20 -10.90 -5.47
CA LYS A 78 8.52 -11.53 -5.70
C LYS A 78 8.87 -12.64 -4.68
N LYS A 79 7.92 -13.07 -3.85
CA LYS A 79 8.06 -14.19 -2.91
C LYS A 79 6.89 -15.15 -3.07
#